data_AF-X6H3P9-F1
#
_entry.id   AF-X6H3P9-F1
#
_cell.length_a   1.000
_cell.length_b   1.000
_cell.length_c   1.000
_cell.angle_alpha   90.00
_cell.angle_beta   90.00
_cell.angle_gamma   90.00
#
_symmetry.space_group_name_H-M   'P 1'
#
loop_
_entity.id
_entity.type
_entity.pdbx_description
1 polymer ?
#
loop_
_entity_poly.entity_id
_entity_poly.type
_entity_poly.pdbx_seq_one_letter_code
_entity_poly.pdbx_strand_id
1 'polypeptide(L)'
;MAAETPVKSPIQRHMLFAVSACVGVFALLVALLLHAPLAYSIGANAFFAAYVILVVAQMPKFTGRYLSRNARATDQPVLVIFAVTLVVVGVAVISLFLLINQKDRSHPVELTFALLSIPLGWFTIHAMAALHYAHVYWMDGDAVDAETRKKIPVGGLLFPGDKRPEGWDFLYFSTVIGMTAQTADTNISTTHMRRVVLVHSILSFFFNTVIVAAAVNLAVSLGGP
;
A
#
# COMPACT_ATOMS: atom_id res chain seq x y z
N MET A 1 -5.50 -21.46 -33.15
CA MET A 1 -6.56 -20.73 -32.43
C MET A 1 -6.45 -21.11 -30.96
N ALA A 2 -5.61 -20.40 -30.19
CA ALA A 2 -5.40 -20.72 -28.78
C ALA A 2 -6.62 -20.24 -27.98
N ALA A 3 -7.21 -21.13 -27.19
CA ALA A 3 -8.33 -20.81 -26.31
C ALA A 3 -7.87 -19.77 -25.27
N GLU A 4 -8.39 -18.54 -25.36
CA GLU A 4 -8.22 -17.55 -24.30
C GLU A 4 -8.90 -18.09 -23.04
N THR A 5 -8.09 -18.45 -22.05
CA THR A 5 -8.60 -18.82 -20.72
C THR A 5 -9.33 -17.61 -20.13
N PRO A 6 -10.54 -17.76 -19.57
CA PRO A 6 -11.27 -16.65 -18.99
C PRO A 6 -10.47 -16.12 -17.80
N VAL A 7 -9.87 -14.94 -17.97
CA VAL A 7 -9.17 -14.24 -16.90
C VAL A 7 -10.19 -13.95 -15.81
N LYS A 8 -10.10 -14.67 -14.68
CA LYS A 8 -10.95 -14.44 -13.51
C LYS A 8 -10.86 -12.97 -13.13
N SER A 9 -12.02 -12.31 -12.99
CA SER A 9 -12.08 -10.90 -12.63
C SER A 9 -11.31 -10.63 -11.34
N PRO A 10 -10.44 -9.61 -11.31
CA PRO A 10 -9.84 -9.12 -10.07
C PRO A 10 -10.89 -8.82 -9.01
N ILE A 11 -10.56 -9.13 -7.76
CA ILE A 11 -11.34 -8.71 -6.60
C ILE A 11 -11.28 -7.18 -6.52
N GLN A 12 -12.42 -6.54 -6.26
CA GLN A 12 -12.51 -5.09 -6.14
C GLN A 12 -11.63 -4.58 -5.00
N ARG A 13 -11.12 -3.35 -5.13
CA ARG A 13 -10.11 -2.81 -4.20
C ARG A 13 -10.62 -2.67 -2.76
N HIS A 14 -11.88 -2.22 -2.59
CA HIS A 14 -12.50 -2.13 -1.27
C HIS A 14 -12.71 -3.51 -0.65
N MET A 15 -12.94 -4.56 -1.45
CA MET A 15 -13.03 -5.94 -0.98
C MET A 15 -11.68 -6.45 -0.48
N LEU A 16 -10.57 -6.08 -1.12
CA LEU A 16 -9.23 -6.41 -0.61
C LEU A 16 -9.02 -5.82 0.79
N PHE A 17 -9.33 -4.53 0.93
CA PHE A 17 -9.22 -3.85 2.21
C PHE A 17 -10.17 -4.46 3.25
N ALA A 18 -11.43 -4.71 2.90
CA ALA A 18 -12.42 -5.28 3.81
C ALA A 18 -12.02 -6.68 4.31
N VAL A 19 -11.57 -7.56 3.40
CA VAL A 19 -11.08 -8.90 3.77
C VAL A 19 -9.88 -8.80 4.70
N SER A 20 -8.90 -7.96 4.38
CA SER A 20 -7.74 -7.74 5.24
C SER A 20 -8.14 -7.15 6.59
N ALA A 21 -9.08 -6.21 6.62
CA ALA A 21 -9.57 -5.60 7.86
C ALA A 21 -10.27 -6.64 8.74
N CYS A 22 -11.10 -7.52 8.16
CA CYS A 22 -11.69 -8.64 8.88
C CYS A 22 -10.62 -9.58 9.46
N VAL A 23 -9.57 -9.90 8.70
CA VAL A 23 -8.45 -10.72 9.19
C VAL A 23 -7.74 -10.03 10.37
N GLY A 24 -7.44 -8.74 10.27
CA GLY A 24 -6.78 -7.98 11.33
C GLY A 24 -7.64 -7.84 12.58
N VAL A 25 -8.92 -7.51 12.43
CA VAL A 25 -9.87 -7.40 13.55
C VAL A 25 -10.05 -8.76 14.22
N PHE A 26 -10.20 -9.84 13.45
CA PHE A 26 -10.29 -11.18 14.01
C PHE A 26 -9.04 -11.55 14.81
N ALA A 27 -7.84 -11.30 14.26
CA ALA A 27 -6.58 -11.55 14.95
C ALA A 27 -6.44 -10.70 16.23
N LEU A 28 -6.86 -9.43 16.19
CA LEU A 28 -6.89 -8.55 17.36
C LEU A 28 -7.83 -9.09 18.45
N LEU A 29 -9.06 -9.43 18.09
CA LEU A 29 -10.06 -9.92 19.05
C LEU A 29 -9.62 -11.23 19.72
N VAL A 30 -9.06 -12.15 18.94
CA VAL A 30 -8.49 -13.40 19.47
C VAL A 30 -7.32 -13.11 20.41
N ALA A 31 -6.40 -12.22 20.02
CA ALA A 31 -5.27 -11.84 20.86
C ALA A 31 -5.69 -11.16 22.17
N LEU A 32 -6.71 -10.28 22.13
CA LEU A 32 -7.27 -9.65 23.32
C LEU A 32 -7.96 -10.68 24.23
N LEU A 33 -8.75 -11.60 23.67
CA LEU A 33 -9.45 -12.64 24.43
C LEU A 33 -8.46 -13.57 25.16
N LEU A 34 -7.33 -13.89 24.51
CA LEU A 34 -6.27 -14.72 25.06
C LEU A 34 -5.29 -13.94 25.94
N HIS A 35 -5.50 -12.64 26.16
CA HIS A 35 -4.58 -11.76 26.91
C HIS A 35 -3.14 -11.83 26.37
N ALA A 36 -2.99 -12.01 25.07
CA ALA A 36 -1.69 -12.12 24.43
C ALA A 36 -0.92 -10.80 24.57
N PRO A 37 0.40 -10.85 24.84
CA PRO A 37 1.23 -9.67 24.71
C PRO A 37 1.13 -9.15 23.28
N LEU A 38 1.15 -7.82 23.12
CA LEU A 38 1.13 -7.15 21.80
C LEU A 38 -0.12 -7.39 20.94
N ALA A 39 -1.29 -7.59 21.54
CA ALA A 39 -2.55 -7.81 20.80
C ALA A 39 -2.78 -6.81 19.65
N TYR A 40 -2.47 -5.52 19.86
CA TYR A 40 -2.56 -4.48 18.82
C TYR A 40 -1.60 -4.72 17.64
N SER A 41 -0.35 -5.09 17.90
CA SER A 41 0.62 -5.41 16.84
C SER A 41 0.24 -6.69 16.11
N ILE A 42 -0.34 -7.68 16.79
CA ILE A 42 -0.86 -8.91 16.16
C ILE A 42 -1.96 -8.57 15.15
N GLY A 43 -2.96 -7.79 15.56
CA GLY A 43 -4.03 -7.33 14.68
C GLY A 43 -3.51 -6.52 13.49
N ALA A 44 -2.61 -5.57 13.74
CA ALA A 44 -2.02 -4.72 12.70
C ALA A 44 -1.18 -5.53 11.70
N ASN A 45 -0.28 -6.41 12.18
CA ASN A 45 0.54 -7.27 11.32
C ASN A 45 -0.32 -8.20 10.47
N ALA A 46 -1.37 -8.79 11.04
CA ALA A 46 -2.30 -9.64 10.30
C ALA A 46 -3.03 -8.87 9.19
N PHE A 47 -3.53 -7.66 9.50
CA PHE A 47 -4.13 -6.76 8.52
C PHE A 47 -3.15 -6.43 7.38
N PHE A 48 -1.96 -5.94 7.72
CA PHE A 48 -0.96 -5.52 6.73
C PHE A 48 -0.50 -6.68 5.86
N ALA A 49 -0.15 -7.82 6.45
CA ALA A 49 0.29 -9.00 5.72
C ALA A 49 -0.79 -9.50 4.76
N ALA A 50 -2.04 -9.62 5.23
CA ALA A 50 -3.16 -10.02 4.38
C ALA A 50 -3.35 -9.05 3.21
N TYR A 51 -3.32 -7.73 3.49
CA TYR A 51 -3.48 -6.71 2.46
C TYR A 51 -2.37 -6.75 1.41
N VAL A 52 -1.12 -6.80 1.84
CA VAL A 52 0.05 -6.89 0.96
C VAL A 52 -0.03 -8.13 0.08
N ILE A 53 -0.26 -9.31 0.66
CA ILE A 53 -0.35 -10.57 -0.07
C ILE A 53 -1.47 -10.49 -1.12
N LEU A 54 -2.66 -10.03 -0.72
CA LEU A 54 -3.80 -9.93 -1.62
C LEU A 54 -3.53 -8.95 -2.77
N VAL A 55 -2.98 -7.77 -2.48
CA VAL A 55 -2.70 -6.77 -3.51
C VAL A 55 -1.63 -7.27 -4.49
N VAL A 56 -0.53 -7.83 -4.01
CA VAL A 56 0.54 -8.37 -4.86
C VAL A 56 0.03 -9.54 -5.70
N ALA A 57 -0.75 -10.45 -5.13
CA ALA A 57 -1.36 -11.57 -5.86
C ALA A 57 -2.34 -11.12 -6.96
N GLN A 58 -2.88 -9.90 -6.86
CA GLN A 58 -3.76 -9.32 -7.87
C GLN A 58 -3.05 -8.54 -8.96
N MET A 59 -1.79 -8.14 -8.78
CA MET A 59 -1.03 -7.36 -9.77
C MET A 59 -1.05 -7.96 -11.18
N PRO A 60 -0.84 -9.27 -11.39
CA PRO A 60 -0.89 -9.87 -12.74
C PRO A 60 -2.26 -9.75 -13.42
N LYS A 61 -3.34 -9.56 -12.65
CA LYS A 61 -4.70 -9.43 -13.18
C LYS A 61 -5.07 -7.99 -13.52
N PHE A 62 -4.33 -7.01 -12.98
CA PHE A 62 -4.53 -5.59 -13.24
C PHE A 62 -3.90 -5.17 -14.57
N THR A 63 -4.31 -5.80 -15.66
CA THR A 63 -3.88 -5.42 -17.02
C THR A 63 -4.38 -4.03 -17.40
N GLY A 64 -3.71 -3.35 -18.32
CA GLY A 64 -4.14 -2.03 -18.80
C GLY A 64 -5.54 -2.05 -19.44
N ARG A 65 -5.96 -3.20 -20.00
CA ARG A 65 -7.32 -3.41 -20.52
C ARG A 65 -8.35 -3.50 -19.37
N TYR A 66 -8.05 -4.23 -18.31
CA TYR A 66 -8.93 -4.32 -17.14
C TYR A 66 -9.08 -2.97 -16.43
N LEU A 67 -7.95 -2.33 -16.11
CA LEU A 67 -7.94 -1.07 -15.36
C LEU A 67 -8.70 0.05 -16.09
N SER A 68 -8.50 0.17 -17.41
CA SER A 68 -9.23 1.17 -18.22
C SER A 68 -10.74 0.93 -18.27
N ARG A 69 -11.19 -0.33 -18.37
CA ARG A 69 -12.62 -0.67 -18.44
C ARG A 69 -13.32 -0.46 -17.09
N ASN A 70 -12.61 -0.69 -15.99
CA ASN A 70 -13.15 -0.69 -14.64
C ASN A 70 -12.83 0.59 -13.85
N ALA A 71 -12.26 1.61 -14.50
CA ALA A 71 -11.85 2.86 -13.86
C ALA A 71 -12.98 3.56 -13.08
N ARG A 72 -14.19 3.60 -13.65
CA ARG A 72 -15.37 4.26 -13.05
C ARG A 72 -16.07 3.46 -11.95
N ALA A 73 -15.86 2.15 -11.88
CA ALA A 73 -16.53 1.28 -10.91
C ALA A 73 -15.93 1.35 -9.50
N THR A 74 -15.05 2.33 -9.24
CA THR A 74 -14.20 2.39 -8.04
C THR A 74 -14.50 3.62 -7.18
N ASP A 75 -15.67 4.23 -7.37
CA ASP A 75 -16.09 5.38 -6.58
C ASP A 75 -16.16 5.01 -5.08
N GLN A 76 -15.31 5.70 -4.31
CA GLN A 76 -15.51 6.13 -2.92
C GLN A 76 -15.53 5.00 -1.86
N PRO A 77 -14.41 4.78 -1.11
CA PRO A 77 -13.76 5.83 -0.33
C PRO A 77 -12.23 5.64 -0.16
N VAL A 78 -11.44 5.83 -1.23
CA VAL A 78 -9.97 5.62 -1.18
C VAL A 78 -9.30 6.45 -0.09
N LEU A 79 -9.73 7.70 0.09
CA LEU A 79 -9.21 8.58 1.16
C LEU A 79 -9.52 8.04 2.56
N VAL A 80 -10.70 7.45 2.78
CA VAL A 80 -11.06 6.87 4.08
C VAL A 80 -10.24 5.61 4.33
N ILE A 81 -10.11 4.74 3.34
CA ILE A 81 -9.26 3.53 3.42
C ILE A 81 -7.82 3.91 3.75
N PHE A 82 -7.31 4.95 3.10
CA PHE A 82 -5.97 5.47 3.34
C PHE A 82 -5.82 6.07 4.74
N ALA A 83 -6.79 6.88 5.19
CA ALA A 83 -6.81 7.45 6.53
C ALA A 83 -6.87 6.38 7.62
N VAL A 84 -7.75 5.37 7.47
CA VAL A 84 -7.85 4.24 8.40
C VAL A 84 -6.53 3.49 8.47
N THR A 85 -5.88 3.23 7.33
CA THR A 85 -4.56 2.59 7.35
C THR A 85 -3.54 3.44 8.09
N LEU A 86 -3.50 4.74 7.84
CA LEU A 86 -2.57 5.64 8.50
C LEU A 86 -2.76 5.64 10.03
N VAL A 87 -4.00 5.53 10.50
CA VAL A 87 -4.33 5.32 11.92
C VAL A 87 -3.79 3.98 12.42
N VAL A 88 -4.03 2.88 11.71
CA VAL A 88 -3.54 1.54 12.11
C VAL A 88 -2.01 1.50 12.17
N VAL A 89 -1.33 2.10 11.20
CA VAL A 89 0.13 2.29 11.21
C VAL A 89 0.57 3.10 12.42
N GLY A 90 -0.08 4.25 12.68
CA GLY A 90 0.24 5.10 13.82
C GLY A 90 0.10 4.36 15.15
N VAL A 91 -0.97 3.59 15.33
CA VAL A 91 -1.18 2.73 16.50
C VAL A 91 -0.08 1.69 16.62
N ALA A 92 0.31 1.03 15.53
CA ALA A 92 1.37 0.03 15.54
C ALA A 92 2.74 0.64 15.90
N VAL A 93 3.07 1.81 15.35
CA VAL A 93 4.29 2.56 15.65
C VAL A 93 4.33 3.01 17.11
N ILE A 94 3.23 3.58 17.62
CA ILE A 94 3.13 3.98 19.03
C ILE A 94 3.29 2.75 19.94
N SER A 95 2.62 1.65 19.62
CA SER A 95 2.71 0.40 20.39
C SER A 95 4.15 -0.12 20.44
N LEU A 96 4.88 -0.04 19.32
CA LEU A 96 6.30 -0.40 19.26
C LEU A 96 7.15 0.51 20.17
N PHE A 97 6.98 1.83 20.09
CA PHE A 97 7.76 2.74 20.95
C PHE A 97 7.42 2.58 22.43
N LEU A 98 6.17 2.28 22.78
CA LEU A 98 5.80 1.93 24.15
C LEU A 98 6.48 0.64 24.61
N LEU A 99 6.56 -0.37 23.74
CA LEU A 99 7.24 -1.64 24.04
C LEU A 99 8.75 -1.44 24.24
N ILE A 100 9.40 -0.66 23.37
CA ILE A 100 10.85 -0.42 23.49
C ILE A 100 11.21 0.37 24.75
N ASN A 101 10.35 1.31 25.16
CA ASN A 101 10.60 2.13 26.35
C ASN A 101 10.32 1.41 27.68
N GLN A 102 9.78 0.19 27.67
CA GLN A 102 9.63 -0.62 28.89
C GLN A 102 10.98 -1.27 29.24
N LYS A 103 11.69 -0.64 30.20
CA LYS A 103 13.09 -0.95 30.57
C LYS A 103 13.38 -2.37 31.07
N ASP A 104 12.37 -3.19 31.40
CA ASP A 104 12.60 -4.44 32.16
C ASP A 104 11.90 -5.72 31.64
N ARG A 105 11.20 -5.73 30.48
CA ARG A 105 10.28 -6.87 30.17
C ARG A 105 10.15 -7.35 28.73
N SER A 106 10.81 -6.74 27.75
CA SER A 106 10.52 -7.07 26.35
C SER A 106 11.30 -8.32 25.89
N HIS A 107 10.60 -9.45 25.73
CA HIS A 107 11.19 -10.66 25.15
C HIS A 107 11.68 -10.37 23.72
N PRO A 108 12.86 -10.86 23.27
CA PRO A 108 13.38 -10.57 21.93
C PRO A 108 12.41 -10.92 20.78
N VAL A 109 11.57 -11.94 20.98
CA VAL A 109 10.54 -12.36 20.02
C VAL A 109 9.42 -11.32 19.90
N GLU A 110 8.98 -10.74 21.01
CA GLU A 110 7.93 -9.70 21.05
C GLU A 110 8.42 -8.43 20.35
N LEU A 111 9.66 -8.02 20.63
CA LEU A 111 10.29 -6.89 19.97
C LEU A 111 10.41 -7.12 18.46
N THR A 112 10.91 -8.29 18.04
CA THR A 112 11.02 -8.66 16.63
C THR A 112 9.66 -8.65 15.93
N PHE A 113 8.62 -9.17 16.58
CA PHE A 113 7.28 -9.20 16.01
C PHE A 113 6.65 -7.81 15.90
N ALA A 114 6.81 -6.95 16.90
CA ALA A 114 6.36 -5.56 16.84
C ALA A 114 7.06 -4.77 15.72
N LEU A 115 8.34 -5.05 15.48
CA LEU A 115 9.11 -4.43 14.39
C LEU A 115 8.59 -4.80 13.00
N LEU A 116 7.96 -5.97 12.81
CA LEU A 116 7.36 -6.36 11.53
C LEU A 116 6.28 -5.38 11.06
N SER A 117 5.64 -4.66 11.99
CA SER A 117 4.62 -3.66 11.66
C SER A 117 5.16 -2.52 10.79
N ILE A 118 6.46 -2.24 10.87
CA ILE A 118 7.11 -1.16 10.12
C ILE A 118 7.19 -1.49 8.62
N PRO A 119 7.92 -2.53 8.16
CA PRO A 119 8.03 -2.83 6.74
C PRO A 119 6.67 -3.23 6.14
N LEU A 120 5.82 -3.92 6.90
CA LEU A 120 4.47 -4.29 6.45
C LEU A 120 3.56 -3.07 6.30
N GLY A 121 3.57 -2.16 7.27
CA GLY A 121 2.81 -0.91 7.23
C GLY A 121 3.29 0.00 6.09
N TRP A 122 4.62 0.11 5.91
CA TRP A 122 5.25 0.85 4.82
C TRP A 122 4.75 0.34 3.47
N PHE A 123 4.88 -0.96 3.21
CA PHE A 123 4.47 -1.52 1.93
C PHE A 123 2.95 -1.47 1.72
N THR A 124 2.16 -1.56 2.80
CA THR A 124 0.69 -1.40 2.73
C THR A 124 0.29 -0.01 2.21
N ILE A 125 0.93 1.06 2.69
CA ILE A 125 0.70 2.43 2.20
C ILE A 125 1.05 2.54 0.72
N HIS A 126 2.20 2.02 0.29
CA HIS A 126 2.62 2.08 -1.10
C HIS A 126 1.77 1.21 -2.02
N ALA A 127 1.30 0.05 -1.55
CA ALA A 127 0.35 -0.79 -2.26
C ALA A 127 -1.00 -0.08 -2.47
N MET A 128 -1.51 0.65 -1.47
CA MET A 128 -2.70 1.50 -1.66
C MET A 128 -2.46 2.66 -2.62
N ALA A 129 -1.34 3.36 -2.48
CA ALA A 129 -1.00 4.47 -3.37
C ALA A 129 -0.85 3.99 -4.82
N ALA A 130 -0.33 2.78 -5.06
CA ALA A 130 -0.27 2.16 -6.39
C ALA A 130 -1.68 1.98 -7.00
N LEU A 131 -2.62 1.44 -6.23
CA LEU A 131 -4.00 1.31 -6.67
C LEU A 131 -4.64 2.68 -6.90
N HIS A 132 -4.32 3.68 -6.07
CA HIS A 132 -4.81 5.05 -6.24
C HIS A 132 -4.24 5.70 -7.50
N TYR A 133 -2.95 5.56 -7.80
CA TYR A 133 -2.36 6.03 -9.06
C TYR A 133 -3.01 5.36 -10.26
N ALA A 134 -3.23 4.04 -10.21
CA ALA A 134 -3.96 3.34 -11.26
C ALA A 134 -5.38 3.88 -11.42
N HIS A 135 -6.05 4.27 -10.32
CA HIS A 135 -7.35 4.93 -10.39
C HIS A 135 -7.23 6.24 -11.16
N VAL A 136 -6.41 7.16 -10.66
CA VAL A 136 -6.29 8.53 -11.17
C VAL A 136 -5.83 8.54 -12.62
N TYR A 137 -4.94 7.62 -12.99
CA TYR A 137 -4.46 7.48 -14.36
C TYR A 137 -5.59 7.07 -15.32
N TRP A 138 -6.39 6.07 -14.93
CA TRP A 138 -7.42 5.50 -15.80
C TRP A 138 -8.80 6.19 -15.68
N MET A 139 -9.01 7.04 -14.67
CA MET A 139 -10.25 7.79 -14.44
C MET A 139 -10.48 8.81 -15.58
N ASP A 140 -11.71 8.87 -16.09
CA ASP A 140 -12.31 9.94 -16.90
C ASP A 140 -11.42 10.72 -17.88
N GLY A 141 -10.80 10.03 -18.85
CA GLY A 141 -10.53 10.72 -20.10
C GLY A 141 -11.76 10.57 -21.01
N ASP A 142 -12.49 11.67 -21.13
CA ASP A 142 -13.67 11.78 -22.00
C ASP A 142 -13.29 12.00 -23.47
N ALA A 143 -12.01 12.25 -23.74
CA ALA A 143 -11.47 12.30 -25.09
C ALA A 143 -11.47 10.89 -25.69
N VAL A 144 -12.10 10.74 -26.85
CA VAL A 144 -12.04 9.53 -27.66
C VAL A 144 -11.03 9.79 -28.76
N ASP A 145 -10.03 8.93 -28.84
CA ASP A 145 -9.06 8.95 -29.92
C ASP A 145 -9.78 8.78 -31.26
N ALA A 146 -9.59 9.74 -32.18
CA ALA A 146 -10.38 9.84 -33.40
C ALA A 146 -10.13 8.67 -34.38
N GLU A 147 -8.93 8.09 -34.36
CA GLU A 147 -8.55 6.98 -35.24
C GLU A 147 -8.95 5.62 -34.66
N THR A 148 -8.66 5.39 -33.38
CA THR A 148 -8.86 4.11 -32.72
C THR A 148 -10.23 3.97 -32.07
N ARG A 149 -11.00 5.07 -31.97
CA ARG A 149 -12.27 5.19 -31.24
C ARG A 149 -12.20 4.70 -29.79
N LYS A 150 -11.01 4.73 -29.18
CA LYS A 150 -10.80 4.32 -27.78
C LYS A 150 -10.79 5.55 -26.87
N LYS A 151 -11.33 5.42 -25.65
CA LYS A 151 -11.16 6.44 -24.62
C LYS A 151 -9.67 6.62 -24.30
N ILE A 152 -9.21 7.85 -24.38
CA ILE A 152 -7.90 8.28 -23.90
C ILE A 152 -8.01 8.35 -22.36
N PRO A 153 -7.06 7.84 -21.58
CA PRO A 153 -7.04 8.03 -20.13
C PRO A 153 -6.67 9.48 -19.74
N VAL A 154 -7.00 9.95 -18.53
CA VAL A 154 -6.45 11.21 -17.99
C VAL A 154 -4.93 11.18 -17.95
N GLY A 155 -4.35 10.00 -17.70
CA GLY A 155 -2.91 9.80 -17.71
C GLY A 155 -2.23 10.45 -16.51
N GLY A 156 -1.20 11.25 -16.76
CA GLY A 156 -0.43 11.93 -15.71
C GLY A 156 0.87 11.23 -15.30
N LEU A 157 1.07 9.98 -15.72
CA LEU A 157 2.33 9.25 -15.59
C LEU A 157 2.78 8.78 -16.98
N LEU A 158 4.06 8.94 -17.28
CA LEU A 158 4.68 8.56 -18.55
C LEU A 158 5.68 7.44 -18.26
N PHE A 159 5.19 6.20 -18.32
CA PHE A 159 6.03 5.02 -18.19
C PHE A 159 6.85 4.81 -19.47
N PRO A 160 8.10 4.35 -19.38
CA PRO A 160 8.89 4.04 -20.57
C PRO A 160 8.26 2.95 -21.44
N GLY A 161 8.41 3.11 -22.75
CA GLY A 161 7.87 2.20 -23.75
C GLY A 161 6.40 2.46 -24.08
N ASP A 162 5.94 1.90 -25.19
CA ASP A 162 4.61 2.16 -25.75
C ASP A 162 3.52 1.19 -25.25
N LYS A 163 3.77 0.50 -24.13
CA LYS A 163 2.82 -0.45 -23.54
C LYS A 163 1.82 0.29 -22.63
N ARG A 164 0.58 -0.19 -22.60
CA ARG A 164 -0.43 0.32 -21.67
C ARG A 164 -0.03 -0.07 -20.24
N PRO A 165 -0.02 0.87 -19.27
CA PRO A 165 0.45 0.56 -17.93
C PRO A 165 -0.51 -0.39 -17.20
N GLU A 166 0.08 -1.32 -16.47
CA GLU A 166 -0.54 -2.38 -15.71
C GLU A 166 -0.27 -2.21 -14.22
N GLY A 167 -0.83 -3.09 -13.38
CA GLY A 167 -0.72 -3.00 -11.93
C GLY A 167 0.73 -2.90 -11.44
N TRP A 168 1.64 -3.66 -12.05
CA TRP A 168 3.06 -3.65 -11.70
C TRP A 168 3.73 -2.30 -11.95
N ASP A 169 3.36 -1.57 -13.00
CA ASP A 169 3.91 -0.26 -13.30
C ASP A 169 3.55 0.75 -12.20
N PHE A 170 2.30 0.74 -11.75
CA PHE A 170 1.85 1.60 -10.66
C PHE A 170 2.43 1.20 -9.30
N LEU A 171 2.61 -0.11 -9.06
CA LEU A 171 3.24 -0.60 -7.83
C LEU A 171 4.72 -0.24 -7.78
N TYR A 172 5.42 -0.38 -8.91
CA TYR A 172 6.80 0.06 -9.08
C TYR A 172 6.91 1.57 -8.80
N PHE A 173 6.16 2.41 -9.51
CA PHE A 173 6.20 3.87 -9.33
C PHE A 173 5.90 4.27 -7.87
N SER A 174 4.88 3.67 -7.26
CA SER A 174 4.51 3.94 -5.87
C SER A 174 5.61 3.55 -4.87
N THR A 175 6.24 2.40 -5.08
CA THR A 175 7.32 1.92 -4.22
C THR A 175 8.58 2.76 -4.37
N VAL A 176 8.89 3.25 -5.59
CA VAL A 176 10.01 4.17 -5.82
C VAL A 176 9.83 5.48 -5.05
N ILE A 177 8.62 6.05 -5.06
CA ILE A 177 8.27 7.20 -4.21
C ILE A 177 8.43 6.86 -2.72
N GLY A 178 8.00 5.66 -2.31
CA GLY A 178 8.12 5.17 -0.94
C GLY A 178 9.55 5.02 -0.44
N MET A 179 10.46 4.56 -1.30
CA MET A 179 11.89 4.41 -0.99
C MET A 179 12.61 5.76 -0.98
N THR A 180 11.96 6.86 -1.39
CA THR A 180 12.58 8.17 -1.63
C THR A 180 13.75 8.13 -2.62
N ALA A 181 13.81 7.11 -3.46
CA ALA A 181 14.77 7.01 -4.55
C ALA A 181 14.20 7.77 -5.76
N GLN A 182 14.82 8.86 -6.18
CA GLN A 182 14.35 9.64 -7.32
C GLN A 182 14.72 9.02 -8.69
N THR A 183 14.98 7.71 -8.74
CA THR A 183 15.33 6.99 -9.97
C THR A 183 14.11 6.35 -10.63
N ALA A 184 12.95 7.00 -10.56
CA ALA A 184 11.81 6.59 -11.39
C ALA A 184 12.10 7.04 -12.82
N ASP A 185 12.18 6.08 -13.74
CA ASP A 185 12.14 6.27 -15.20
C ASP A 185 10.75 6.75 -15.69
N THR A 186 9.84 7.06 -14.77
CA THR A 186 8.47 7.49 -15.04
C THR A 186 8.31 8.99 -14.79
N ASN A 187 8.00 9.75 -15.85
CA ASN A 187 7.77 11.21 -15.75
C ASN A 187 6.32 11.54 -15.38
N ILE A 188 6.09 12.64 -14.64
CA ILE A 188 4.75 13.11 -14.28
C ILE A 188 4.32 14.22 -15.24
N SER A 189 3.25 14.01 -16.01
CA SER A 189 2.83 14.92 -17.08
C SER A 189 1.73 15.92 -16.69
N THR A 190 0.90 15.62 -15.68
CA THR A 190 -0.24 16.49 -15.30
C THR A 190 -0.08 17.09 -13.92
N THR A 191 -0.57 18.32 -13.72
CA THR A 191 -0.57 18.99 -12.41
C THR A 191 -1.43 18.24 -11.39
N HIS A 192 -2.53 17.62 -11.82
CA HIS A 192 -3.37 16.78 -10.95
C HIS A 192 -2.56 15.62 -10.36
N MET A 193 -1.85 14.86 -11.21
CA MET A 193 -1.00 13.76 -10.74
C MET A 193 0.14 14.26 -9.84
N ARG A 194 0.75 15.41 -10.14
CA ARG A 194 1.76 16.03 -9.26
C ARG A 194 1.24 16.28 -7.84
N ARG A 195 -0.01 16.73 -7.69
CA ARG A 195 -0.63 16.95 -6.36
C ARG A 195 -0.81 15.64 -5.59
N VAL A 196 -1.25 14.59 -6.28
CA VAL A 196 -1.39 13.25 -5.67
C VAL A 196 -0.02 12.72 -5.23
N VAL A 197 0.98 12.82 -6.10
CA VAL A 197 2.36 12.41 -5.80
C VAL A 197 2.93 13.22 -4.65
N LEU A 198 2.69 14.53 -4.60
CA LEU A 198 3.18 15.39 -3.51
C LEU A 198 2.68 14.93 -2.13
N VAL A 199 1.38 14.63 -2.00
CA VAL A 199 0.81 14.13 -0.74
C VAL A 199 1.46 12.79 -0.36
N HIS A 200 1.59 11.88 -1.31
CA HIS A 200 2.23 10.59 -1.07
C HIS A 200 3.71 10.75 -0.68
N SER A 201 4.47 11.60 -1.36
CA SER A 201 5.89 11.87 -1.06
C SER A 201 6.10 12.44 0.34
N ILE A 202 5.26 13.39 0.77
CA ILE A 202 5.32 13.94 2.15
C ILE A 202 5.11 12.82 3.17
N LEU A 203 4.09 11.98 2.96
CA LEU A 203 3.84 10.85 3.85
C LEU A 203 5.00 9.84 3.87
N SER A 204 5.53 9.49 2.69
CA SER A 204 6.67 8.58 2.55
C SER A 204 7.90 9.10 3.28
N PHE A 205 8.17 10.41 3.22
CA PHE A 205 9.29 11.03 3.94
C PHE A 205 9.19 10.81 5.46
N PHE A 206 8.04 11.13 6.06
CA PHE A 206 7.84 10.93 7.49
C PHE A 206 7.87 9.45 7.89
N PHE A 207 7.31 8.55 7.06
CA PHE A 207 7.38 7.12 7.32
C PHE A 207 8.83 6.62 7.34
N ASN A 208 9.67 7.06 6.39
CA ASN A 208 11.10 6.72 6.40
C ASN A 208 11.81 7.22 7.66
N THR A 209 11.42 8.38 8.20
CA THR A 209 11.96 8.85 9.49
C THR A 209 11.60 7.89 10.63
N VAL A 210 10.38 7.35 10.65
CA VAL A 210 9.96 6.33 11.62
C VAL A 210 10.75 5.03 11.47
N ILE A 211 10.99 4.57 10.24
CA ILE A 211 11.82 3.38 9.96
C ILE A 211 13.21 3.56 10.54
N VAL A 212 13.86 4.69 10.25
CA VAL A 212 15.20 5.00 10.75
C VAL A 212 15.21 5.09 12.28
N ALA A 213 14.24 5.79 12.87
CA ALA A 213 14.14 5.92 14.33
C ALA A 213 13.99 4.57 15.02
N ALA A 214 13.13 3.68 14.49
CA ALA A 214 12.94 2.34 15.04
C ALA A 214 14.19 1.46 14.86
N ALA A 215 14.87 1.54 13.72
CA ALA A 215 16.11 0.82 13.47
C ALA A 215 17.24 1.24 14.43
N VAL A 216 17.41 2.55 14.65
CA VAL A 216 18.38 3.08 15.62
C VAL A 216 18.03 2.63 17.03
N ASN A 217 16.76 2.71 17.42
CA ASN A 217 16.32 2.30 18.76
C ASN A 217 16.53 0.80 18.99
N LEU A 218 16.26 -0.04 17.99
CA LEU A 218 16.56 -1.47 18.03
C LEU A 218 18.06 -1.72 18.20
N ALA A 219 18.92 -1.03 17.44
CA ALA A 219 20.36 -1.18 17.54
C ALA A 219 20.88 -0.81 18.94
N VAL A 220 20.37 0.28 19.54
CA VAL A 220 20.69 0.67 20.91
C VAL A 220 20.18 -0.36 21.92
N SER A 221 18.97 -0.89 21.73
CA SER A 221 18.38 -1.88 22.63
C SER A 221 19.09 -3.24 22.59
N LEU A 222 19.69 -3.63 21.46
CA LEU A 222 20.42 -4.89 21.32
C LEU A 222 21.93 -4.77 21.60
N GLY A 223 22.50 -3.58 21.38
CA GLY A 223 23.93 -3.30 21.54
C GLY A 223 24.29 -2.54 22.82
N GLY A 224 23.31 -2.15 23.63
CA GLY A 224 23.55 -1.54 24.94
C GLY A 224 24.16 -2.56 25.92
N PRO A 225 25.24 -2.19 26.65
CA PRO A 225 25.86 -3.05 27.66
C PRO A 225 24.93 -3.35 28.84
#